data_AF-A0A927IUP0-F1
#
_entry.id   AF-A0A927IUP0-F1
#
_cell.length_a   1.000
_cell.length_b   1.000
_cell.length_c   1.000
_cell.angle_alpha   90.00
_cell.angle_beta   90.00
_cell.angle_gamma   90.00
#
_symmetry.space_group_name_H-M   'P 1'
#
loop_
_entity.id
_entity.type
_entity.pdbx_description
1 polymer ?
#
loop_
_entity_poly.entity_id
_entity_poly.type
_entity_poly.pdbx_seq_one_letter_code
_entity_poly.pdbx_strand_id
1 'polypeptide(L)'
;MPGARSRRRQEANYWPGFVDALSSLLLVIIFMLSLFMLTQFFLGQEIQGRDTALARLNSQIAELTEMLQLERSNSDDLTSQLASLTATLAGAQSENDRLSAQLSGLGGNIGERDAALAGLQSELTDAQKLSDEANAQVALLNQQLAALRSQIGALEAALEASEARDTESRSQIADLGRRLNVALAQRVQDLSRYRSDFFGRLRQILEGRADVRIVGDRFVFQSEVLFDPGSAEIDPAGTPELDALADAILQLEEEIPPDINWVLRIDGHTDKRPISNARFPSNWELSAARAISVAQYLVSKGVAPARLVAAGFGEFSPLDPGESDEAYRRNRRIEFKLTEG
;
A
#
# COMPACT_ATOMS: atom_id res chain seq x y z
N MET A 1 10.94 156.06 -9.91
CA MET A 1 11.29 157.50 -9.92
C MET A 1 10.64 158.20 -8.68
N PRO A 2 11.14 159.36 -8.15
CA PRO A 2 11.14 159.68 -6.68
C PRO A 2 10.91 161.16 -6.11
N GLY A 3 10.66 161.40 -4.78
CA GLY A 3 11.06 162.62 -3.93
C GLY A 3 10.07 163.51 -3.02
N ALA A 4 10.38 163.97 -1.74
CA ALA A 4 9.60 164.93 -0.79
C ALA A 4 10.27 165.46 0.59
N ARG A 5 9.77 166.48 1.42
CA ARG A 5 10.20 166.93 2.86
C ARG A 5 9.57 168.20 3.67
N SER A 6 9.55 168.22 5.06
CA SER A 6 9.65 169.35 6.15
C SER A 6 8.49 170.36 6.60
N ARG A 7 8.43 171.25 7.71
CA ARG A 7 8.82 171.37 9.21
C ARG A 7 8.55 172.79 9.97
N ARG A 8 7.95 172.98 11.22
CA ARG A 8 7.93 174.28 12.11
C ARG A 8 7.47 174.26 13.66
N ARG A 9 7.30 175.42 14.42
CA ARG A 9 6.84 175.76 15.88
C ARG A 9 6.37 177.29 16.10
N GLN A 10 6.04 178.02 17.25
CA GLN A 10 6.12 178.00 18.80
C GLN A 10 5.33 179.18 19.61
N GLU A 11 5.48 179.41 20.98
CA GLU A 11 5.12 180.56 21.98
C GLU A 11 3.65 180.89 22.54
N ALA A 12 3.25 181.67 23.64
CA ALA A 12 3.73 182.13 25.04
C ALA A 12 2.73 183.04 25.97
N ASN A 13 3.00 183.28 27.31
CA ASN A 13 2.49 184.26 28.42
C ASN A 13 1.18 184.03 29.34
N TYR A 14 0.96 184.72 30.51
CA TYR A 14 0.17 184.24 31.74
C TYR A 14 -0.85 185.15 32.57
N TRP A 15 -1.88 184.57 33.27
CA TRP A 15 -2.55 184.87 34.61
C TRP A 15 -3.78 183.90 34.85
N PRO A 16 -4.51 183.88 36.00
CA PRO A 16 -4.29 183.20 37.31
C PRO A 16 -4.98 181.79 37.45
N GLY A 17 -4.78 181.04 38.56
CA GLY A 17 -5.44 179.74 38.76
C GLY A 17 -5.67 179.28 40.21
N PHE A 18 -6.91 179.36 40.70
CA PHE A 18 -7.36 178.70 41.95
C PHE A 18 -8.58 177.78 41.75
N VAL A 19 -9.37 177.99 40.68
CA VAL A 19 -10.43 177.05 40.26
C VAL A 19 -9.83 175.72 39.82
N ASP A 20 -8.66 175.77 39.16
CA ASP A 20 -7.99 174.60 38.61
C ASP A 20 -7.56 173.57 39.68
N ALA A 21 -7.27 174.01 40.91
CA ALA A 21 -6.86 173.11 41.99
C ALA A 21 -7.95 172.10 42.39
N LEU A 22 -9.23 172.49 42.32
CA LEU A 22 -10.36 171.62 42.67
C LEU A 22 -10.81 170.75 41.49
N SER A 23 -10.74 171.26 40.26
CA SER A 23 -11.00 170.45 39.06
C SER A 23 -9.90 169.43 38.81
N SER A 24 -8.62 169.81 38.90
CA SER A 24 -7.50 168.90 38.65
C SER A 24 -7.44 167.76 39.67
N LEU A 25 -7.69 168.00 40.95
CA LEU A 25 -7.70 166.95 41.98
C LEU A 25 -8.85 165.94 41.73
N LEU A 26 -10.04 166.42 41.35
CA LEU A 26 -11.17 165.57 40.98
C LEU A 26 -10.88 164.77 39.69
N LEU A 27 -10.24 165.41 38.69
CA LEU A 27 -9.83 164.78 37.43
C LEU A 27 -8.74 163.73 37.66
N VAL A 28 -7.78 163.95 38.57
CA VAL A 28 -6.77 162.97 38.99
C VAL A 28 -7.40 161.78 39.72
N ILE A 29 -8.39 162.00 40.60
CA ILE A 29 -9.13 160.91 41.26
C ILE A 29 -9.91 160.08 40.23
N ILE A 30 -10.63 160.73 39.28
CA ILE A 30 -11.31 160.03 38.19
C ILE A 30 -10.30 159.27 37.31
N PHE A 31 -9.16 159.88 36.98
CA PHE A 31 -8.13 159.24 36.17
C PHE A 31 -7.53 158.02 36.88
N MET A 32 -7.17 158.13 38.16
CA MET A 32 -6.64 157.01 38.95
C MET A 32 -7.68 155.91 39.16
N LEU A 33 -8.95 156.26 39.40
CA LEU A 33 -10.04 155.28 39.43
C LEU A 33 -10.24 154.62 38.06
N SER A 34 -10.12 155.35 36.95
CA SER A 34 -10.22 154.77 35.60
C SER A 34 -9.04 153.84 35.28
N LEU A 35 -7.82 154.17 35.73
CA LEU A 35 -6.63 153.34 35.57
C LEU A 35 -6.70 152.08 36.44
N PHE A 36 -7.22 152.20 37.66
CA PHE A 36 -7.50 151.06 38.53
C PHE A 36 -8.63 150.19 37.98
N MET A 37 -9.72 150.79 37.47
CA MET A 37 -10.82 150.07 36.84
C MET A 37 -10.39 149.37 35.54
N LEU A 38 -9.50 149.99 34.74
CA LEU A 38 -8.88 149.36 33.58
C LEU A 38 -7.98 148.19 33.96
N THR A 39 -7.12 148.35 34.98
CA THR A 39 -6.25 147.24 35.42
C THR A 39 -7.03 146.11 36.09
N GLN A 40 -8.08 146.40 36.86
CA GLN A 40 -9.04 145.40 37.36
C GLN A 40 -9.83 144.73 36.22
N PHE A 41 -10.23 145.47 35.19
CA PHE A 41 -10.92 144.93 34.02
C PHE A 41 -10.00 143.99 33.20
N PHE A 42 -8.77 144.41 32.90
CA PHE A 42 -7.80 143.55 32.20
C PHE A 42 -7.37 142.34 33.04
N LEU A 43 -7.15 142.51 34.35
CA LEU A 43 -6.83 141.39 35.24
C LEU A 43 -8.02 140.43 35.38
N GLY A 44 -9.24 140.97 35.44
CA GLY A 44 -10.48 140.18 35.40
C GLY A 44 -10.64 139.40 34.10
N GLN A 45 -10.36 140.02 32.94
CA GLN A 45 -10.35 139.33 31.64
C GLN A 45 -9.26 138.26 31.55
N GLU A 46 -8.06 138.51 32.07
CA GLU A 46 -6.95 137.55 32.09
C GLU A 46 -7.25 136.36 33.01
N ILE A 47 -7.82 136.61 34.20
CA ILE A 47 -8.26 135.55 35.13
C ILE A 47 -9.43 134.78 34.52
N GLN A 48 -10.47 135.44 34.02
CA GLN A 48 -11.64 134.78 33.41
C GLN A 48 -11.26 134.02 32.12
N GLY A 49 -10.25 134.48 31.37
CA GLY A 49 -9.65 133.77 30.25
C GLY A 49 -8.89 132.52 30.68
N ARG A 50 -8.14 132.59 31.79
CA ARG A 50 -7.47 131.42 32.39
C ARG A 50 -8.47 130.43 33.00
N ASP A 51 -9.51 130.90 33.68
CA ASP A 51 -10.56 130.06 34.27
C ASP A 51 -11.37 129.34 33.18
N THR A 52 -11.69 130.02 32.07
CA THR A 52 -12.36 129.37 30.93
C THR A 52 -11.43 128.43 30.16
N ALA A 53 -10.12 128.69 30.11
CA ALA A 53 -9.14 127.74 29.59
C ALA A 53 -8.96 126.51 30.49
N LEU A 54 -8.90 126.70 31.82
CA LEU A 54 -8.84 125.63 32.81
C LEU A 54 -10.13 124.80 32.83
N ALA A 55 -11.30 125.42 32.70
CA ALA A 55 -12.58 124.72 32.56
C ALA A 55 -12.60 123.85 31.29
N ARG A 56 -12.11 124.36 30.15
CA ARG A 56 -11.96 123.58 28.91
C ARG A 56 -10.98 122.43 29.08
N LEU A 57 -9.80 122.67 29.64
CA LEU A 57 -8.80 121.63 29.89
C LEU A 57 -9.33 120.56 30.85
N ASN A 58 -10.04 120.93 31.91
CA ASN A 58 -10.69 119.98 32.81
C ASN A 58 -11.79 119.17 32.10
N SER A 59 -12.58 119.77 31.20
CA SER A 59 -13.54 119.02 30.39
C SER A 59 -12.88 118.06 29.39
N GLN A 60 -11.77 118.46 28.77
CA GLN A 60 -10.99 117.60 27.88
C GLN A 60 -10.28 116.47 28.64
N ILE A 61 -9.80 116.72 29.87
CA ILE A 61 -9.24 115.70 30.75
C ILE A 61 -10.33 114.70 31.18
N ALA A 62 -11.55 115.17 31.46
CA ALA A 62 -12.69 114.29 31.75
C ALA A 62 -13.06 113.43 30.53
N GLU A 63 -13.23 114.03 29.34
CA GLU A 63 -13.52 113.34 28.08
C GLU A 63 -12.44 112.31 27.70
N LEU A 64 -11.15 112.66 27.86
CA LEU A 64 -10.04 111.73 27.65
C LEU A 64 -9.99 110.62 28.73
N THR A 65 -10.42 110.91 29.96
CA THR A 65 -10.50 109.88 31.01
C THR A 65 -11.65 108.90 30.75
N GLU A 66 -12.80 109.39 30.29
CA GLU A 66 -13.94 108.56 29.88
C GLU A 66 -13.60 107.71 28.66
N MET A 67 -12.94 108.30 27.65
CA MET A 67 -12.45 107.58 26.47
C MET A 67 -11.40 106.51 26.83
N LEU A 68 -10.48 106.81 27.75
CA LEU A 68 -9.48 105.85 28.26
C LEU A 68 -10.12 104.74 29.10
N GLN A 69 -11.19 105.03 29.85
CA GLN A 69 -11.96 104.01 30.57
C GLN A 69 -12.71 103.09 29.60
N LEU A 70 -13.29 103.63 28.52
CA LEU A 70 -13.94 102.85 27.47
C LEU A 70 -12.94 101.97 26.70
N GLU A 71 -11.79 102.53 26.29
CA GLU A 71 -10.72 101.79 25.60
C GLU A 71 -10.18 100.65 26.47
N ARG A 72 -9.95 100.91 27.76
CA ARG A 72 -9.53 99.90 28.73
C ARG A 72 -10.60 98.82 28.94
N SER A 73 -11.88 99.20 29.07
CA SER A 73 -12.99 98.25 29.20
C SER A 73 -13.14 97.36 27.96
N ASN A 74 -12.91 97.90 26.75
CA ASN A 74 -12.89 97.12 25.52
C ASN A 74 -11.68 96.18 25.47
N SER A 75 -10.51 96.61 25.96
CA SER A 75 -9.31 95.78 26.08
C SER A 75 -9.49 94.62 27.06
N ASP A 76 -10.14 94.88 28.21
CA ASP A 76 -10.48 93.85 29.21
C ASP A 76 -11.52 92.84 28.66
N ASP A 77 -12.50 93.29 27.85
CA ASP A 77 -13.45 92.41 27.17
C ASP A 77 -12.79 91.57 26.05
N LEU A 78 -11.98 92.18 25.17
CA LEU A 78 -11.22 91.44 24.15
C LEU A 78 -10.28 90.41 24.79
N THR A 79 -9.66 90.74 25.92
CA THR A 79 -8.82 89.81 26.70
C THR A 79 -9.65 88.64 27.24
N SER A 80 -10.88 88.91 27.70
CA SER A 80 -11.82 87.89 28.18
C SER A 80 -12.33 86.99 27.05
N GLN A 81 -12.64 87.56 25.87
CA GLN A 81 -13.00 86.81 24.67
C GLN A 81 -11.84 85.93 24.17
N LEU A 82 -10.61 86.46 24.13
CA LEU A 82 -9.41 85.71 23.77
C LEU A 82 -9.15 84.55 24.73
N ALA A 83 -9.32 84.74 26.04
CA ALA A 83 -9.21 83.67 27.02
C ALA A 83 -10.26 82.57 26.79
N SER A 84 -11.51 82.95 26.52
CA SER A 84 -12.61 82.02 26.21
C SER A 84 -12.37 81.22 24.92
N LEU A 85 -11.93 81.89 23.84
CA LEU A 85 -11.59 81.25 22.57
C LEU A 85 -10.38 80.31 22.70
N THR A 86 -9.36 80.70 23.47
CA THR A 86 -8.18 79.86 23.74
C THR A 86 -8.57 78.60 24.52
N ALA A 87 -9.41 78.73 25.55
CA ALA A 87 -9.93 77.58 26.30
C ALA A 87 -10.79 76.65 25.42
N THR A 88 -11.62 77.22 24.54
CA THR A 88 -12.45 76.46 23.58
C THR A 88 -11.58 75.72 22.55
N LEU A 89 -10.54 76.38 22.02
CA LEU A 89 -9.59 75.77 21.10
C LEU A 89 -8.81 74.62 21.75
N ALA A 90 -8.33 74.80 22.98
CA ALA A 90 -7.64 73.75 23.74
C ALA A 90 -8.56 72.54 24.01
N GLY A 91 -9.84 72.78 24.31
CA GLY A 91 -10.85 71.72 24.44
C GLY A 91 -11.06 70.96 23.12
N ALA A 92 -11.19 71.68 22.01
CA ALA A 92 -11.36 71.09 20.68
C ALA A 92 -10.11 70.33 20.18
N GLN A 93 -8.91 70.77 20.57
CA GLN A 93 -7.65 70.05 20.33
C GLN A 93 -7.62 68.74 21.12
N SER A 94 -7.89 68.79 22.43
CA SER A 94 -7.94 67.61 23.30
C SER A 94 -8.93 66.54 22.82
N GLU A 95 -10.11 66.93 22.34
CA GLU A 95 -11.08 65.98 21.80
C GLU A 95 -10.65 65.44 20.41
N ASN A 96 -9.95 66.23 19.58
CA ASN A 96 -9.33 65.71 18.34
C ASN A 96 -8.21 64.69 18.64
N ASP A 97 -7.33 64.97 19.61
CA ASP A 97 -6.27 64.06 20.02
C ASP A 97 -6.86 62.74 20.56
N ARG A 98 -7.94 62.83 21.34
CA ARG A 98 -8.69 61.69 21.84
C ARG A 98 -9.33 60.87 20.72
N LEU A 99 -10.00 61.51 19.76
CA LEU A 99 -10.61 60.85 18.60
C LEU A 99 -9.54 60.20 17.71
N SER A 100 -8.40 60.87 17.50
CA SER A 100 -7.24 60.35 16.77
C SER A 100 -6.67 59.10 17.45
N ALA A 101 -6.55 59.10 18.78
CA ALA A 101 -6.15 57.93 19.56
C ALA A 101 -7.17 56.78 19.46
N GLN A 102 -8.48 57.06 19.50
CA GLN A 102 -9.52 56.04 19.30
C GLN A 102 -9.49 55.45 17.88
N LEU A 103 -9.33 56.28 16.85
CA LEU A 103 -9.21 55.84 15.45
C LEU A 103 -7.95 54.98 15.23
N SER A 104 -6.82 55.37 15.84
CA SER A 104 -5.58 54.59 15.81
C SER A 104 -5.75 53.23 16.48
N GLY A 105 -6.40 53.19 17.65
CA GLY A 105 -6.74 51.94 18.34
C GLY A 105 -7.70 51.05 17.54
N LEU A 106 -8.72 51.64 16.90
CA LEU A 106 -9.63 50.92 16.01
C LEU A 106 -8.91 50.33 14.80
N GLY A 107 -7.99 51.08 14.18
CA GLY A 107 -7.15 50.60 13.09
C GLY A 107 -6.29 49.39 13.48
N GLY A 108 -5.67 49.42 14.67
CA GLY A 108 -4.95 48.27 15.21
C GLY A 108 -5.84 47.03 15.41
N ASN A 109 -7.00 47.22 16.05
CA ASN A 109 -7.99 46.14 16.26
C ASN A 109 -8.54 45.54 14.95
N ILE A 110 -8.56 46.31 13.85
CA ILE A 110 -8.95 45.81 12.52
C ILE A 110 -7.79 44.99 11.94
N GLY A 111 -6.56 45.51 11.94
CA GLY A 111 -5.39 44.78 11.44
C GLY A 111 -5.14 43.43 12.15
N GLU A 112 -5.34 43.36 13.47
CA GLU A 112 -5.29 42.10 14.22
C GLU A 112 -6.38 41.10 13.79
N ARG A 113 -7.59 41.58 13.50
CA ARG A 113 -8.70 40.73 13.02
C ARG A 113 -8.48 40.26 11.59
N ASP A 114 -8.00 41.12 10.71
CA ASP A 114 -7.70 40.76 9.32
C ASP A 114 -6.57 39.71 9.26
N ALA A 115 -5.55 39.83 10.13
CA ALA A 115 -4.51 38.83 10.30
C ALA A 115 -5.07 37.48 10.83
N ALA A 116 -5.97 37.53 11.82
CA ALA A 116 -6.61 36.33 12.36
C ALA A 116 -7.52 35.64 11.32
N LEU A 117 -8.27 36.41 10.52
CA LEU A 117 -9.09 35.91 9.42
C LEU A 117 -8.24 35.26 8.33
N ALA A 118 -7.12 35.88 7.96
CA ALA A 118 -6.17 35.30 6.99
C ALA A 118 -5.57 33.98 7.49
N GLY A 119 -5.24 33.88 8.79
CA GLY A 119 -4.79 32.64 9.44
C GLY A 119 -5.85 31.54 9.36
N LEU A 120 -7.06 31.81 9.86
CA LEU A 120 -8.20 30.88 9.82
C LEU A 120 -8.55 30.42 8.40
N GLN A 121 -8.42 31.31 7.41
CA GLN A 121 -8.70 30.96 6.01
C GLN A 121 -7.59 30.10 5.39
N SER A 122 -6.33 30.22 5.83
CA SER A 122 -5.27 29.26 5.50
C SER A 122 -5.56 27.90 6.14
N GLU A 123 -5.84 27.86 7.44
CA GLU A 123 -6.15 26.62 8.18
C GLU A 123 -7.34 25.86 7.56
N LEU A 124 -8.40 26.58 7.17
CA LEU A 124 -9.55 26.01 6.46
C LEU A 124 -9.14 25.42 5.09
N THR A 125 -8.29 26.12 4.35
CA THR A 125 -7.81 25.68 3.02
C THR A 125 -6.92 24.42 3.14
N ASP A 126 -6.09 24.35 4.17
CA ASP A 126 -5.21 23.20 4.41
C ASP A 126 -5.99 21.99 4.98
N ALA A 127 -7.00 22.23 5.83
CA ALA A 127 -7.94 21.20 6.26
C ALA A 127 -8.78 20.63 5.11
N GLN A 128 -9.18 21.46 4.13
CA GLN A 128 -9.86 21.02 2.91
C GLN A 128 -8.96 20.10 2.07
N LYS A 129 -7.71 20.50 1.79
CA LYS A 129 -6.73 19.64 1.08
C LYS A 129 -6.57 18.28 1.77
N LEU A 130 -6.38 18.27 3.09
CA LEU A 130 -6.22 17.04 3.86
C LEU A 130 -7.47 16.14 3.79
N SER A 131 -8.67 16.73 3.78
CA SER A 131 -9.92 15.99 3.57
C SER A 131 -10.02 15.41 2.15
N ASP A 132 -9.60 16.15 1.12
CA ASP A 132 -9.63 15.69 -0.27
C ASP A 132 -8.60 14.57 -0.53
N GLU A 133 -7.40 14.68 0.05
CA GLU A 133 -6.38 13.63 0.06
C GLU A 133 -6.88 12.36 0.77
N ALA A 134 -7.52 12.49 1.95
CA ALA A 134 -8.12 11.37 2.66
C ALA A 134 -9.27 10.72 1.86
N ASN A 135 -10.13 11.52 1.23
CA ASN A 135 -11.20 11.04 0.35
C ASN A 135 -10.63 10.26 -0.86
N ALA A 136 -9.56 10.76 -1.49
CA ALA A 136 -8.87 10.09 -2.58
C ALA A 136 -8.23 8.76 -2.12
N GLN A 137 -7.63 8.72 -0.93
CA GLN A 137 -7.08 7.50 -0.36
C GLN A 137 -8.18 6.45 -0.06
N VAL A 138 -9.32 6.87 0.48
CA VAL A 138 -10.49 6.00 0.70
C VAL A 138 -11.06 5.50 -0.62
N ALA A 139 -11.11 6.31 -1.67
CA ALA A 139 -11.54 5.87 -3.00
C ALA A 139 -10.60 4.79 -3.58
N LEU A 140 -9.28 4.99 -3.47
CA LEU A 140 -8.27 4.01 -3.89
C LEU A 140 -8.36 2.70 -3.11
N LEU A 141 -8.52 2.76 -1.78
CA LEU A 141 -8.68 1.57 -0.94
C LEU A 141 -9.96 0.79 -1.28
N ASN A 142 -11.06 1.46 -1.62
CA ASN A 142 -12.28 0.80 -2.07
C ASN A 142 -12.10 0.11 -3.44
N GLN A 143 -11.36 0.72 -4.38
CA GLN A 143 -11.01 0.08 -5.65
C GLN A 143 -10.13 -1.16 -5.44
N GLN A 144 -9.12 -1.08 -4.56
CA GLN A 144 -8.28 -2.22 -4.20
C GLN A 144 -9.08 -3.34 -3.52
N LEU A 145 -10.00 -3.01 -2.61
CA LEU A 145 -10.88 -3.98 -1.95
C LEU A 145 -11.84 -4.67 -2.94
N ALA A 146 -12.35 -3.94 -3.94
CA ALA A 146 -13.15 -4.52 -5.01
C ALA A 146 -12.34 -5.48 -5.89
N ALA A 147 -11.11 -5.11 -6.26
CA ALA A 147 -10.19 -5.97 -7.01
C ALA A 147 -9.84 -7.25 -6.22
N LEU A 148 -9.52 -7.14 -4.93
CA LEU A 148 -9.23 -8.28 -4.06
C LEU A 148 -10.45 -9.22 -3.93
N ARG A 149 -11.67 -8.69 -3.77
CA ARG A 149 -12.89 -9.50 -3.77
C ARG A 149 -13.09 -10.25 -5.09
N SER A 150 -12.80 -9.61 -6.22
CA SER A 150 -12.85 -10.26 -7.54
C SER A 150 -11.78 -11.35 -7.71
N GLN A 151 -10.60 -11.19 -7.10
CA GLN A 151 -9.54 -12.22 -7.11
C GLN A 151 -9.92 -13.41 -6.21
N ILE A 152 -10.50 -13.16 -5.05
CA ILE A 152 -10.97 -14.21 -4.13
C ILE A 152 -12.05 -15.06 -4.81
N GLY A 153 -13.09 -14.45 -5.38
CA GLY A 153 -14.13 -15.20 -6.09
C GLY A 153 -13.63 -15.99 -7.31
N ALA A 154 -12.58 -15.50 -7.99
CA ALA A 154 -11.93 -16.24 -9.07
C ALA A 154 -11.10 -17.44 -8.56
N LEU A 155 -10.48 -17.32 -7.39
CA LEU A 155 -9.75 -18.42 -6.72
C LEU A 155 -10.72 -19.47 -6.16
N GLU A 156 -11.84 -19.06 -5.59
CA GLU A 156 -12.91 -19.94 -5.10
C GLU A 156 -13.49 -20.80 -6.24
N ALA A 157 -13.85 -20.16 -7.37
CA ALA A 157 -14.34 -20.86 -8.55
C ALA A 157 -13.27 -21.79 -9.19
N ALA A 158 -11.99 -21.42 -9.13
CA ALA A 158 -10.89 -22.26 -9.59
C ALA A 158 -10.65 -23.48 -8.67
N LEU A 159 -10.84 -23.32 -7.36
CA LEU A 159 -10.75 -24.40 -6.37
C LEU A 159 -11.90 -25.39 -6.55
N GLU A 160 -13.16 -24.92 -6.62
CA GLU A 160 -14.34 -25.76 -6.87
C GLU A 160 -14.19 -26.58 -8.16
N ALA A 161 -13.72 -25.94 -9.24
CA ALA A 161 -13.44 -26.62 -10.51
C ALA A 161 -12.30 -27.65 -10.42
N SER A 162 -11.37 -27.50 -9.47
CA SER A 162 -10.32 -28.48 -9.21
C SER A 162 -10.83 -29.65 -8.37
N GLU A 163 -11.58 -29.39 -7.29
CA GLU A 163 -12.15 -30.43 -6.42
C GLU A 163 -13.16 -31.32 -7.17
N ALA A 164 -13.93 -30.75 -8.10
CA ALA A 164 -14.79 -31.50 -9.01
C ALA A 164 -14.00 -32.47 -9.90
N ARG A 165 -12.89 -32.01 -10.52
CA ARG A 165 -12.01 -32.83 -11.38
C ARG A 165 -11.29 -33.92 -10.58
N ASP A 166 -10.86 -33.62 -9.36
CA ASP A 166 -10.26 -34.58 -8.44
C ASP A 166 -11.25 -35.68 -8.07
N THR A 167 -12.50 -35.31 -7.80
CA THR A 167 -13.59 -36.25 -7.48
C THR A 167 -13.93 -37.14 -8.67
N GLU A 168 -14.01 -36.57 -9.88
CA GLU A 168 -14.20 -37.34 -11.11
C GLU A 168 -13.02 -38.30 -11.36
N SER A 169 -11.78 -37.81 -11.26
CA SER A 169 -10.57 -38.60 -11.47
C SER A 169 -10.47 -39.78 -10.50
N ARG A 170 -10.80 -39.57 -9.22
CA ARG A 170 -10.87 -40.65 -8.21
C ARG A 170 -11.94 -41.69 -8.55
N SER A 171 -13.10 -41.26 -9.08
CA SER A 171 -14.16 -42.15 -9.55
C SER A 171 -13.70 -42.99 -10.76
N GLN A 172 -13.06 -42.35 -11.76
CA GLN A 172 -12.51 -43.03 -12.93
C GLN A 172 -11.42 -44.05 -12.54
N ILE A 173 -10.49 -43.69 -11.65
CA ILE A 173 -9.43 -44.60 -11.14
C ILE A 173 -10.05 -45.80 -10.39
N ALA A 174 -11.06 -45.56 -9.54
CA ALA A 174 -11.75 -46.63 -8.83
C ALA A 174 -12.48 -47.59 -9.79
N ASP A 175 -13.10 -47.07 -10.86
CA ASP A 175 -13.77 -47.92 -11.85
C ASP A 175 -12.79 -48.70 -12.73
N LEU A 176 -11.70 -48.06 -13.19
CA LEU A 176 -10.62 -48.73 -13.91
C LEU A 176 -9.98 -49.84 -13.06
N GLY A 177 -9.76 -49.60 -11.76
CA GLY A 177 -9.27 -50.61 -10.82
C GLY A 177 -10.22 -51.81 -10.69
N ARG A 178 -11.54 -51.57 -10.61
CA ARG A 178 -12.54 -52.65 -10.63
C ARG A 178 -12.50 -53.46 -11.94
N ARG A 179 -12.48 -52.78 -13.08
CA ARG A 179 -12.42 -53.44 -14.41
C ARG A 179 -11.16 -54.27 -14.57
N LEU A 180 -10.00 -53.74 -14.16
CA LEU A 180 -8.72 -54.44 -14.21
C LEU A 180 -8.71 -55.67 -13.31
N ASN A 181 -9.22 -55.58 -12.08
CA ASN A 181 -9.30 -56.71 -11.16
C ASN A 181 -10.24 -57.82 -11.69
N VAL A 182 -11.37 -57.46 -12.30
CA VAL A 182 -12.28 -58.43 -12.94
C VAL A 182 -11.61 -59.10 -14.15
N ALA A 183 -10.96 -58.32 -15.02
CA ALA A 183 -10.25 -58.85 -16.18
C ALA A 183 -9.10 -59.79 -15.76
N LEU A 184 -8.30 -59.41 -14.76
CA LEU A 184 -7.21 -60.24 -14.23
C LEU A 184 -7.74 -61.54 -13.62
N ALA A 185 -8.82 -61.47 -12.81
CA ALA A 185 -9.46 -62.67 -12.25
C ALA A 185 -9.96 -63.63 -13.35
N GLN A 186 -10.53 -63.09 -14.43
CA GLN A 186 -10.93 -63.89 -15.59
C GLN A 186 -9.71 -64.55 -16.26
N ARG A 187 -8.62 -63.82 -16.53
CA ARG A 187 -7.40 -64.39 -17.14
C ARG A 187 -6.77 -65.49 -16.29
N VAL A 188 -6.72 -65.34 -14.97
CA VAL A 188 -6.24 -66.37 -14.04
C VAL A 188 -7.15 -67.60 -14.05
N GLN A 189 -8.48 -67.40 -14.12
CA GLN A 189 -9.44 -68.50 -14.25
C GLN A 189 -9.29 -69.25 -15.59
N ASP A 190 -9.18 -68.52 -16.70
CA ASP A 190 -8.99 -69.08 -18.04
C ASP A 190 -7.68 -69.87 -18.13
N LEU A 191 -6.56 -69.30 -17.68
CA LEU A 191 -5.26 -70.00 -17.63
C LEU A 191 -5.31 -71.25 -16.73
N SER A 192 -6.00 -71.19 -15.59
CA SER A 192 -6.16 -72.37 -14.73
C SER A 192 -7.08 -73.44 -15.33
N ARG A 193 -8.01 -73.07 -16.21
CA ARG A 193 -8.81 -74.01 -17.01
C ARG A 193 -7.95 -74.67 -18.07
N TYR A 194 -7.26 -73.91 -18.92
CA TYR A 194 -6.38 -74.48 -19.95
C TYR A 194 -5.28 -75.35 -19.35
N ARG A 195 -4.76 -75.00 -18.16
CA ARG A 195 -3.91 -75.89 -17.35
C ARG A 195 -4.63 -77.21 -17.05
N SER A 196 -5.83 -77.18 -16.49
CA SER A 196 -6.59 -78.41 -16.17
C SER A 196 -6.85 -79.28 -17.40
N ASP A 197 -7.19 -78.67 -18.54
CA ASP A 197 -7.50 -79.36 -19.79
C ASP A 197 -6.22 -79.96 -20.44
N PHE A 198 -5.08 -79.24 -20.41
CA PHE A 198 -3.75 -79.77 -20.76
C PHE A 198 -3.34 -80.96 -19.88
N PHE A 199 -3.43 -80.82 -18.55
CA PHE A 199 -3.12 -81.88 -17.60
C PHE A 199 -4.09 -83.07 -17.69
N GLY A 200 -5.30 -82.87 -18.24
CA GLY A 200 -6.24 -83.93 -18.61
C GLY A 200 -5.77 -84.71 -19.84
N ARG A 201 -5.54 -84.02 -20.97
CA ARG A 201 -5.10 -84.66 -22.22
C ARG A 201 -3.75 -85.36 -22.09
N LEU A 202 -2.76 -84.70 -21.49
CA LEU A 202 -1.42 -85.27 -21.34
C LEU A 202 -1.40 -86.45 -20.34
N ARG A 203 -2.34 -86.50 -19.38
CA ARG A 203 -2.57 -87.73 -18.58
C ARG A 203 -3.07 -88.88 -19.45
N GLN A 204 -4.02 -88.64 -20.35
CA GLN A 204 -4.59 -89.67 -21.22
C GLN A 204 -3.57 -90.18 -22.25
N ILE A 205 -2.74 -89.30 -22.82
CA ILE A 205 -1.69 -89.66 -23.79
C ILE A 205 -0.56 -90.49 -23.15
N LEU A 206 -0.27 -90.27 -21.87
CA LEU A 206 0.76 -90.97 -21.11
C LEU A 206 0.19 -92.07 -20.18
N GLU A 207 -1.10 -92.40 -20.32
CA GLU A 207 -1.76 -93.41 -19.50
C GLU A 207 -1.16 -94.80 -19.75
N GLY A 208 -0.93 -95.56 -18.67
CA GLY A 208 -0.32 -96.89 -18.75
C GLY A 208 1.22 -96.92 -18.83
N ARG A 209 1.92 -95.78 -18.99
CA ARG A 209 3.39 -95.75 -18.88
C ARG A 209 3.81 -95.70 -17.40
N ALA A 210 4.70 -96.61 -16.98
CA ALA A 210 5.10 -96.74 -15.57
C ALA A 210 5.99 -95.58 -15.06
N ASP A 211 6.62 -94.85 -15.99
CA ASP A 211 7.74 -93.97 -15.66
C ASP A 211 7.42 -92.49 -15.53
N VAL A 212 6.21 -92.11 -15.93
CA VAL A 212 5.65 -90.76 -15.76
C VAL A 212 4.81 -90.71 -14.50
N ARG A 213 5.00 -89.68 -13.66
CA ARG A 213 4.18 -89.45 -12.46
C ARG A 213 3.54 -88.07 -12.52
N ILE A 214 2.34 -87.93 -11.96
CA ILE A 214 1.60 -86.66 -11.89
C ILE A 214 1.53 -86.24 -10.42
N VAL A 215 2.04 -85.04 -10.10
CA VAL A 215 2.11 -84.51 -8.75
C VAL A 215 1.48 -83.12 -8.74
N GLY A 216 0.20 -83.04 -8.39
CA GLY A 216 -0.58 -81.80 -8.50
C GLY A 216 -0.71 -81.34 -9.95
N ASP A 217 -0.24 -80.12 -10.24
CA ASP A 217 -0.17 -79.51 -11.56
C ASP A 217 1.25 -79.61 -12.19
N ARG A 218 1.94 -80.73 -11.92
CA ARG A 218 3.30 -80.98 -12.42
C ARG A 218 3.43 -82.42 -12.93
N PHE A 219 3.90 -82.58 -14.17
CA PHE A 219 4.30 -83.89 -14.71
C PHE A 219 5.77 -84.14 -14.34
N VAL A 220 6.09 -85.35 -13.89
CA VAL A 220 7.42 -85.72 -13.41
C VAL A 220 7.92 -86.92 -14.21
N PHE A 221 8.98 -86.70 -14.98
CA PHE A 221 9.71 -87.74 -15.71
C PHE A 221 11.00 -88.07 -14.96
N GLN A 222 11.29 -89.36 -14.80
CA GLN A 222 12.57 -89.80 -14.22
C GLN A 222 13.70 -89.48 -15.19
N SER A 223 14.79 -88.89 -14.70
CA SER A 223 15.90 -88.51 -15.58
C SER A 223 16.59 -89.70 -16.25
N GLU A 224 16.46 -90.91 -15.70
CA GLU A 224 17.08 -92.14 -16.22
C GLU A 224 16.36 -92.72 -17.44
N VAL A 225 15.16 -92.20 -17.75
CA VAL A 225 14.40 -92.52 -18.97
C VAL A 225 14.74 -91.55 -20.11
N LEU A 226 15.26 -90.36 -19.76
CA LEU A 226 15.58 -89.30 -20.71
C LEU A 226 17.09 -89.09 -20.91
N PHE A 227 17.95 -89.57 -19.99
CA PHE A 227 19.38 -89.27 -19.97
C PHE A 227 20.21 -90.39 -19.32
N ASP A 228 21.35 -90.69 -19.95
CA ASP A 228 22.44 -91.47 -19.34
C ASP A 228 22.91 -90.90 -17.99
N PRO A 229 23.45 -91.74 -17.08
CA PRO A 229 24.06 -91.31 -15.83
C PRO A 229 25.14 -90.23 -16.03
N GLY A 230 24.90 -89.04 -15.47
CA GLY A 230 25.82 -87.90 -15.59
C GLY A 230 25.85 -87.21 -16.97
N SER A 231 25.02 -87.65 -17.93
CA SER A 231 24.83 -86.98 -19.22
C SER A 231 23.67 -85.98 -19.17
N ALA A 232 23.67 -84.99 -20.08
CA ALA A 232 22.51 -84.16 -20.41
C ALA A 232 22.10 -84.29 -21.89
N GLU A 233 22.57 -85.35 -22.55
CA GLU A 233 22.22 -85.73 -23.92
C GLU A 233 21.03 -86.69 -23.87
N ILE A 234 20.01 -86.44 -24.69
CA ILE A 234 18.73 -87.16 -24.60
C ILE A 234 18.89 -88.57 -25.17
N ASP A 235 18.53 -89.58 -24.37
CA ASP A 235 18.50 -90.97 -24.80
C ASP A 235 17.41 -91.16 -25.89
N PRO A 236 17.73 -91.75 -27.06
CA PRO A 236 16.74 -92.15 -28.05
C PRO A 236 15.54 -92.93 -27.48
N ALA A 237 15.72 -93.73 -26.43
CA ALA A 237 14.66 -94.48 -25.76
C ALA A 237 13.58 -93.57 -25.14
N GLY A 238 13.94 -92.38 -24.67
CA GLY A 238 13.04 -91.38 -24.07
C GLY A 238 12.47 -90.36 -25.06
N THR A 239 12.78 -90.49 -26.36
CA THR A 239 12.22 -89.59 -27.38
C THR A 239 10.71 -89.75 -27.62
N PRO A 240 10.07 -90.94 -27.55
CA PRO A 240 8.63 -91.07 -27.75
C PRO A 240 7.79 -90.36 -26.68
N GLU A 241 8.31 -90.23 -25.46
CA GLU A 241 7.77 -89.47 -24.35
C GLU A 241 7.79 -87.97 -24.62
N LEU A 242 8.92 -87.46 -25.12
CA LEU A 242 9.11 -86.04 -25.44
C LEU A 242 8.34 -85.61 -26.70
N ASP A 243 8.13 -86.52 -27.65
CA ASP A 243 7.27 -86.30 -28.82
C ASP A 243 5.80 -86.19 -28.42
N ALA A 244 5.31 -87.13 -27.62
CA ALA A 244 3.96 -87.09 -27.07
C ALA A 244 3.70 -85.83 -26.21
N LEU A 245 4.74 -85.31 -25.54
CA LEU A 245 4.70 -84.03 -24.84
C LEU A 245 4.68 -82.84 -25.83
N ALA A 246 5.50 -82.85 -26.88
CA ALA A 246 5.53 -81.81 -27.90
C ALA A 246 4.16 -81.65 -28.60
N ASP A 247 3.56 -82.75 -29.05
CA ASP A 247 2.23 -82.76 -29.67
C ASP A 247 1.16 -82.15 -28.74
N ALA A 248 1.20 -82.49 -27.45
CA ALA A 248 0.27 -81.96 -26.45
C ALA A 248 0.48 -80.46 -26.14
N ILE A 249 1.70 -79.94 -26.32
CA ILE A 249 2.00 -78.50 -26.18
C ILE A 249 1.54 -77.75 -27.44
N LEU A 250 1.77 -78.29 -28.63
CA LEU A 250 1.35 -77.67 -29.89
C LEU A 250 -0.18 -77.54 -29.96
N GLN A 251 -0.92 -78.60 -29.58
CA GLN A 251 -2.38 -78.54 -29.47
C GLN A 251 -2.85 -77.53 -28.40
N LEU A 252 -2.09 -77.32 -27.34
CA LEU A 252 -2.39 -76.29 -26.34
C LEU A 252 -2.12 -74.87 -26.86
N GLU A 253 -1.08 -74.69 -27.69
CA GLU A 253 -0.75 -73.39 -28.29
C GLU A 253 -1.79 -72.94 -29.34
N GLU A 254 -2.50 -73.87 -29.98
CA GLU A 254 -3.68 -73.57 -30.80
C GLU A 254 -4.93 -73.18 -29.97
N GLU A 255 -5.08 -73.74 -28.75
CA GLU A 255 -6.26 -73.49 -27.91
C GLU A 255 -6.15 -72.25 -27.01
N ILE A 256 -4.97 -71.93 -26.47
CA ILE A 256 -4.83 -70.79 -25.55
C ILE A 256 -4.74 -69.48 -26.34
N PRO A 257 -5.63 -68.50 -26.10
CA PRO A 257 -5.57 -67.19 -26.73
C PRO A 257 -4.19 -66.51 -26.61
N PRO A 258 -3.70 -65.85 -27.69
CA PRO A 258 -2.33 -65.32 -27.73
C PRO A 258 -2.10 -64.14 -26.77
N ASP A 259 -3.16 -63.57 -26.22
CA ASP A 259 -3.13 -62.51 -25.20
C ASP A 259 -3.05 -63.05 -23.76
N ILE A 260 -2.93 -64.37 -23.57
CA ILE A 260 -2.53 -64.99 -22.30
C ILE A 260 -1.02 -65.29 -22.35
N ASN A 261 -0.25 -64.65 -21.46
CA ASN A 261 1.20 -64.84 -21.36
C ASN A 261 1.56 -66.12 -20.59
N TRP A 262 1.22 -67.28 -21.16
CA TRP A 262 1.60 -68.58 -20.62
C TRP A 262 2.97 -69.04 -21.12
N VAL A 263 3.67 -69.78 -20.26
CA VAL A 263 4.88 -70.57 -20.60
C VAL A 263 4.83 -71.93 -19.91
N LEU A 264 5.43 -72.94 -20.53
CA LEU A 264 5.77 -74.22 -19.92
C LEU A 264 7.16 -74.11 -19.27
N ARG A 265 7.21 -74.26 -17.94
CA ARG A 265 8.47 -74.33 -17.20
C ARG A 265 8.94 -75.77 -17.05
N ILE A 266 10.21 -76.00 -17.36
CA ILE A 266 10.92 -77.27 -17.37
C ILE A 266 11.96 -77.21 -16.24
N ASP A 267 11.69 -77.91 -15.15
CA ASP A 267 12.47 -77.87 -13.92
C ASP A 267 13.34 -79.13 -13.81
N GLY A 268 14.66 -78.98 -13.95
CA GLY A 268 15.62 -80.07 -13.78
C GLY A 268 16.07 -80.24 -12.33
N HIS A 269 16.17 -81.49 -11.87
CA HIS A 269 16.64 -81.85 -10.53
C HIS A 269 17.64 -83.01 -10.54
N THR A 270 18.50 -83.05 -9.53
CA THR A 270 19.40 -84.18 -9.24
C THR A 270 19.03 -84.85 -7.92
N ASP A 271 19.67 -85.98 -7.61
CA ASP A 271 19.79 -86.42 -6.22
C ASP A 271 21.00 -85.75 -5.53
N LYS A 272 21.13 -85.98 -4.22
CA LYS A 272 22.11 -85.30 -3.37
C LYS A 272 23.54 -85.85 -3.45
N ARG A 273 23.79 -86.91 -4.23
CA ARG A 273 25.15 -87.40 -4.48
C ARG A 273 25.82 -86.39 -5.44
N PRO A 274 27.01 -85.85 -5.11
CA PRO A 274 27.61 -84.79 -5.90
C PRO A 274 28.14 -85.35 -7.23
N ILE A 275 27.73 -84.76 -8.35
CA ILE A 275 28.48 -84.89 -9.60
C ILE A 275 29.56 -83.80 -9.69
N SER A 276 30.73 -84.17 -10.21
CA SER A 276 31.68 -83.21 -10.75
C SER A 276 32.47 -83.89 -11.87
N ASN A 277 32.35 -83.39 -13.09
CA ASN A 277 33.06 -83.90 -14.26
C ASN A 277 33.39 -82.76 -15.25
N ALA A 278 34.14 -83.07 -16.31
CA ALA A 278 34.63 -82.07 -17.27
C ALA A 278 33.53 -81.30 -18.05
N ARG A 279 32.28 -81.79 -18.06
CA ARG A 279 31.11 -81.15 -18.70
C ARG A 279 30.17 -80.48 -17.68
N PHE A 280 30.09 -81.01 -16.46
CA PHE A 280 29.22 -80.53 -15.38
C PHE A 280 29.99 -80.42 -14.05
N PRO A 281 30.41 -79.21 -13.63
CA PRO A 281 31.16 -79.00 -12.39
C PRO A 281 30.38 -79.36 -11.13
N SER A 282 29.05 -79.14 -11.12
CA SER A 282 28.14 -79.52 -10.04
C SER A 282 26.79 -80.04 -10.56
N ASN A 283 25.95 -80.45 -9.61
CA ASN A 283 24.55 -80.80 -9.83
C ASN A 283 23.70 -79.65 -10.41
N TRP A 284 24.07 -78.39 -10.17
CA TRP A 284 23.36 -77.23 -10.69
C TRP A 284 23.52 -77.12 -12.21
N GLU A 285 24.75 -77.25 -12.73
CA GLU A 285 24.97 -77.27 -14.19
C GLU A 285 24.37 -78.51 -14.84
N LEU A 286 24.44 -79.69 -14.21
CA LEU A 286 23.81 -80.90 -14.76
C LEU A 286 22.29 -80.75 -14.88
N SER A 287 21.62 -80.25 -13.82
CA SER A 287 20.17 -80.09 -13.83
C SER A 287 19.71 -78.99 -14.80
N ALA A 288 20.39 -77.85 -14.83
CA ALA A 288 20.12 -76.79 -15.79
C ALA A 288 20.34 -77.26 -17.24
N ALA A 289 21.45 -77.96 -17.52
CA ALA A 289 21.73 -78.49 -18.86
C ALA A 289 20.67 -79.51 -19.30
N ARG A 290 20.23 -80.41 -18.42
CA ARG A 290 19.15 -81.36 -18.72
C ARG A 290 17.83 -80.67 -19.06
N ALA A 291 17.45 -79.65 -18.30
CA ALA A 291 16.25 -78.84 -18.60
C ALA A 291 16.38 -78.09 -19.94
N ILE A 292 17.56 -77.55 -20.24
CA ILE A 292 17.87 -76.87 -21.51
C ILE A 292 17.81 -77.84 -22.70
N SER A 293 18.38 -79.05 -22.58
CA SER A 293 18.31 -80.07 -23.64
C SER A 293 16.87 -80.46 -23.97
N VAL A 294 16.02 -80.63 -22.96
CA VAL A 294 14.58 -80.88 -23.15
C VAL A 294 13.89 -79.69 -23.83
N ALA A 295 14.19 -78.45 -23.42
CA ALA A 295 13.65 -77.27 -24.08
C ALA A 295 14.06 -77.20 -25.57
N GLN A 296 15.35 -77.44 -25.87
CA GLN A 296 15.87 -77.48 -27.23
C GLN A 296 15.26 -78.61 -28.07
N TYR A 297 14.98 -79.76 -27.46
CA TYR A 297 14.27 -80.86 -28.09
C TYR A 297 12.83 -80.47 -28.48
N LEU A 298 12.08 -79.87 -27.56
CA LEU A 298 10.72 -79.39 -27.82
C LEU A 298 10.69 -78.30 -28.90
N VAL A 299 11.67 -77.39 -28.92
CA VAL A 299 11.86 -76.44 -30.04
C VAL A 299 12.13 -77.15 -31.36
N SER A 300 12.94 -78.22 -31.37
CA SER A 300 13.19 -79.02 -32.59
C SER A 300 11.95 -79.75 -33.12
N LYS A 301 10.94 -79.95 -32.27
CA LYS A 301 9.61 -80.49 -32.61
C LYS A 301 8.59 -79.40 -32.98
N GLY A 302 8.98 -78.13 -32.93
CA GLY A 302 8.18 -76.99 -33.38
C GLY A 302 7.56 -76.13 -32.27
N VAL A 303 7.70 -76.49 -31.00
CA VAL A 303 7.18 -75.68 -29.88
C VAL A 303 7.85 -74.31 -29.86
N ALA A 304 7.07 -73.23 -29.77
CA ALA A 304 7.60 -71.87 -29.83
C ALA A 304 8.59 -71.60 -28.68
N PRO A 305 9.84 -71.14 -28.96
CA PRO A 305 10.84 -70.88 -27.91
C PRO A 305 10.36 -69.89 -26.84
N ALA A 306 9.49 -68.94 -27.20
CA ALA A 306 8.90 -67.97 -26.27
C ALA A 306 7.93 -68.61 -25.25
N ARG A 307 7.48 -69.85 -25.47
CA ARG A 307 6.63 -70.62 -24.55
C ARG A 307 7.41 -71.53 -23.61
N LEU A 308 8.74 -71.53 -23.65
CA LEU A 308 9.57 -72.49 -22.90
C LEU A 308 10.53 -71.78 -21.94
N VAL A 309 10.55 -72.23 -20.68
CA VAL A 309 11.50 -71.75 -19.65
C VAL A 309 12.18 -72.95 -19.01
N ALA A 310 13.50 -73.08 -19.19
CA ALA A 310 14.31 -74.10 -18.53
C ALA A 310 14.94 -73.57 -17.23
N ALA A 311 14.88 -74.35 -16.15
CA ALA A 311 15.47 -74.03 -14.86
C ALA A 311 16.15 -75.25 -14.22
N GLY A 312 17.33 -75.06 -13.62
CA GLY A 312 18.01 -76.07 -12.82
C GLY A 312 17.87 -75.78 -11.32
N PHE A 313 17.58 -76.82 -10.53
CA PHE A 313 17.42 -76.73 -9.07
C PHE A 313 18.44 -77.57 -8.29
N GLY A 314 19.28 -78.37 -8.98
CA GLY A 314 20.19 -79.34 -8.36
C GLY A 314 19.49 -80.27 -7.37
N GLU A 315 20.16 -80.53 -6.25
CA GLU A 315 19.63 -81.30 -5.12
C GLU A 315 18.73 -80.48 -4.18
N PHE A 316 18.65 -79.16 -4.34
CA PHE A 316 18.02 -78.22 -3.39
C PHE A 316 16.47 -78.22 -3.43
N SER A 317 15.86 -79.18 -4.12
CA SER A 317 14.42 -79.38 -4.16
C SER A 317 14.09 -80.89 -4.34
N PRO A 318 14.35 -81.71 -3.30
CA PRO A 318 14.07 -83.14 -3.33
C PRO A 318 12.56 -83.41 -3.23
N LEU A 319 12.10 -84.41 -3.97
CA LEU A 319 10.75 -84.99 -3.88
C LEU A 319 10.67 -86.06 -2.78
N ASP A 320 11.80 -86.67 -2.43
CA ASP A 320 11.94 -87.66 -1.36
C ASP A 320 13.22 -87.34 -0.55
N PRO A 321 13.12 -86.99 0.75
CA PRO A 321 14.29 -86.64 1.56
C PRO A 321 15.12 -87.85 2.00
N GLY A 322 14.71 -89.08 1.66
CA GLY A 322 15.40 -90.32 2.02
C GLY A 322 16.80 -90.50 1.42
N GLU A 323 17.48 -91.55 1.90
CA GLU A 323 18.85 -91.89 1.49
C GLU A 323 18.95 -93.21 0.70
N SER A 324 17.83 -93.78 0.28
CA SER A 324 17.79 -94.99 -0.54
C SER A 324 17.98 -94.68 -2.02
N ASP A 325 18.41 -95.67 -2.81
CA ASP A 325 18.48 -95.52 -4.27
C ASP A 325 17.12 -95.21 -4.91
N GLU A 326 16.00 -95.63 -4.30
CA GLU A 326 14.65 -95.20 -4.70
C GLU A 326 14.41 -93.71 -4.43
N ALA A 327 14.77 -93.19 -3.25
CA ALA A 327 14.66 -91.77 -2.95
C ALA A 327 15.54 -90.94 -3.91
N TYR A 328 16.76 -91.40 -4.19
CA TYR A 328 17.63 -90.79 -5.18
C TYR A 328 17.02 -90.84 -6.59
N ARG A 329 16.49 -91.98 -7.04
CA ARG A 329 15.80 -92.14 -8.34
C ARG A 329 14.61 -91.18 -8.47
N ARG A 330 13.83 -91.03 -7.40
CA ARG A 330 12.71 -90.08 -7.32
C ARG A 330 13.15 -88.62 -7.35
N ASN A 331 14.37 -88.30 -6.92
CA ASN A 331 14.92 -86.94 -6.96
C ASN A 331 15.53 -86.58 -8.32
N ARG A 332 16.20 -87.53 -9.00
CA ARG A 332 16.67 -87.43 -10.39
C ARG A 332 15.49 -87.35 -11.36
N ARG A 333 14.97 -86.14 -11.62
CA ARG A 333 13.78 -85.93 -12.44
C ARG A 333 13.79 -84.63 -13.26
N ILE A 334 12.95 -84.58 -14.28
CA ILE A 334 12.48 -83.36 -14.94
C ILE A 334 11.01 -83.16 -14.55
N GLU A 335 10.66 -81.96 -14.06
CA GLU A 335 9.27 -81.58 -13.76
C GLU A 335 8.77 -80.55 -14.77
N PHE A 336 7.57 -80.75 -15.32
CA PHE A 336 6.94 -79.84 -16.29
C PHE A 336 5.69 -79.22 -15.69
N LYS A 337 5.57 -77.89 -15.77
CA LYS A 337 4.40 -77.13 -15.26
C LYS A 337 4.05 -75.94 -16.14
N LEU A 338 2.74 -75.73 -16.36
CA LEU A 338 2.23 -74.53 -17.01
C LEU A 338 2.22 -73.37 -15.99
N THR A 339 2.59 -72.17 -16.43
CA THR A 339 2.65 -70.97 -15.57
C THR A 339 2.43 -69.71 -16.41
N GLU A 340 2.06 -68.62 -15.74
CA GLU A 340 2.26 -67.27 -16.29
C GLU A 340 3.77 -67.00 -16.37
N GLY A 341 4.21 -66.24 -17.40
CA GLY A 341 5.61 -65.90 -17.66
C GLY A 341 5.83 -64.41 -17.91
#